data_AF-A0A2I1HAI5-F1
#
_entry.id   AF-A0A2I1HAI5-F1
#
_cell.length_a   1.000
_cell.length_b   1.000
_cell.length_c   1.000
_cell.angle_alpha   90.00
_cell.angle_beta   90.00
_cell.angle_gamma   90.00
#
_symmetry.space_group_name_H-M   'P 1'
#
loop_
_entity.id
_entity.type
_entity.pdbx_description
1 polymer ?
#
loop_
_entity_poly.entity_id
_entity_poly.type
_entity_poly.pdbx_seq_one_letter_code
_entity_poly.pdbx_strand_id
1 'polypeptide(L)'
;MDSQYKRYFEKKSKYWSLTDFDSWALNNIEHCQKSLTHRVFYRHLNKVLQDQTSSRRKLRVAQRLISSKKDDLKEANDLWRTPDVLRQLSLCENNSNIEEEERTLALEMRKLELRERRAKVRSLELRNIQLENELREQLE
;
A
#
# COMPACT_ATOMS: atom_id res chain seq x y z
N MET A 1 -9.42 -21.52 -15.79
CA MET A 1 -10.09 -20.24 -16.07
C MET A 1 -9.62 -19.10 -15.15
N ASP A 2 -9.52 -19.27 -13.83
CA ASP A 2 -9.27 -18.13 -12.91
C ASP A 2 -7.79 -17.76 -12.66
N SER A 3 -6.81 -18.30 -13.40
CA SER A 3 -5.39 -18.09 -13.11
C SER A 3 -4.96 -16.62 -13.24
N GLN A 4 -5.36 -15.97 -14.32
CA GLN A 4 -4.95 -14.59 -14.64
C GLN A 4 -5.47 -13.61 -13.59
N TYR A 5 -6.73 -13.72 -13.19
CA TYR A 5 -7.37 -12.86 -12.19
C TYR A 5 -6.74 -12.94 -10.79
N LYS A 6 -5.95 -13.98 -10.47
CA LYS A 6 -5.32 -14.10 -9.15
C LYS A 6 -4.29 -13.01 -8.89
N ARG A 7 -3.64 -12.49 -9.93
CA ARG A 7 -2.60 -11.46 -9.80
C ARG A 7 -3.08 -10.21 -9.07
N TYR A 8 -4.34 -9.82 -9.26
CA TYR A 8 -4.91 -8.70 -8.51
C TYR A 8 -4.93 -8.93 -6.99
N PHE A 9 -5.25 -10.15 -6.55
CA PHE A 9 -5.38 -10.49 -5.13
C PHE A 9 -4.04 -10.69 -4.42
N GLU A 10 -2.92 -10.60 -5.14
CA GLU A 10 -1.58 -10.52 -4.55
C GLU A 10 -1.34 -9.15 -3.89
N LYS A 11 -2.08 -8.10 -4.30
CA LYS A 11 -2.09 -6.79 -3.66
C LYS A 11 -2.52 -6.88 -2.18
N LYS A 12 -2.03 -5.94 -1.34
CA LYS A 12 -2.45 -5.84 0.07
C LYS A 12 -3.98 -5.74 0.15
N SER A 13 -4.60 -6.58 0.98
CA SER A 13 -6.06 -6.69 1.04
C SER A 13 -6.81 -5.42 1.45
N LYS A 14 -6.12 -4.40 1.98
CA LYS A 14 -6.73 -3.07 2.25
C LYS A 14 -7.18 -2.33 0.99
N TYR A 15 -6.61 -2.67 -0.16
CA TYR A 15 -6.86 -2.02 -1.46
C TYR A 15 -7.75 -2.85 -2.38
N TRP A 16 -8.41 -3.88 -1.86
CA TRP A 16 -9.36 -4.64 -2.65
C TRP A 16 -10.67 -3.86 -2.77
N SER A 17 -11.09 -3.61 -3.99
CA SER A 17 -12.40 -3.05 -4.35
C SER A 17 -12.88 -3.70 -5.64
N LEU A 18 -14.20 -3.71 -5.88
CA LEU A 18 -14.73 -4.23 -7.14
C LEU A 18 -14.32 -3.34 -8.32
N THR A 19 -14.30 -2.03 -8.10
CA THR A 19 -13.99 -1.00 -9.09
C THR A 19 -12.56 -1.09 -9.59
N ASP A 20 -11.59 -1.21 -8.68
CA ASP A 20 -10.18 -1.36 -9.04
C ASP A 20 -9.92 -2.73 -9.68
N PHE A 21 -10.66 -3.76 -9.26
CA PHE A 21 -10.57 -5.07 -9.89
C PHE A 21 -11.10 -5.05 -11.33
N ASP A 22 -12.22 -4.39 -11.58
CA ASP A 22 -12.79 -4.24 -12.92
C ASP A 22 -11.86 -3.43 -13.84
N SER A 23 -11.31 -2.33 -13.33
CA SER A 23 -10.31 -1.52 -14.03
C SER A 23 -9.06 -2.34 -14.37
N TRP A 24 -8.51 -3.06 -13.38
CA TRP A 24 -7.36 -3.92 -13.59
C TRP A 24 -7.65 -5.03 -14.60
N ALA A 25 -8.81 -5.68 -14.52
CA ALA A 25 -9.20 -6.76 -15.43
C ALA A 25 -9.33 -6.26 -16.87
N LEU A 26 -9.90 -5.06 -17.09
CA LEU A 26 -9.98 -4.45 -18.43
C LEU A 26 -8.62 -4.18 -19.07
N ASN A 27 -7.59 -3.91 -18.26
CA ASN A 27 -6.24 -3.62 -18.75
C ASN A 27 -5.35 -4.87 -18.88
N ASN A 28 -5.69 -5.97 -18.20
CA ASN A 28 -4.82 -7.15 -18.10
C ASN A 28 -5.40 -8.43 -18.71
N ILE A 29 -6.69 -8.43 -19.08
CA ILE A 29 -7.40 -9.63 -19.55
C ILE A 29 -8.05 -9.34 -20.90
N GLU A 30 -7.61 -10.09 -21.91
CA GLU A 30 -8.22 -10.06 -23.24
C GLU A 30 -9.68 -10.52 -23.17
N HIS A 31 -10.57 -9.79 -23.84
CA HIS A 31 -12.01 -10.04 -23.86
C HIS A 31 -12.67 -10.08 -22.47
N CYS A 32 -12.26 -9.17 -21.58
CA CYS A 32 -12.83 -9.03 -20.25
C CYS A 32 -14.37 -8.84 -20.30
N GLN A 33 -15.10 -9.75 -19.66
CA GLN A 33 -16.56 -9.67 -19.52
C GLN A 33 -16.94 -9.27 -18.10
N LYS A 34 -17.72 -8.20 -17.97
CA LYS A 34 -18.26 -7.70 -16.71
C LYS A 34 -18.81 -8.79 -15.78
N SER A 35 -19.74 -9.60 -16.29
CA SER A 35 -20.41 -10.65 -15.49
C SER A 35 -19.42 -11.70 -14.98
N LEU A 36 -18.43 -12.05 -15.81
CA LEU A 36 -17.36 -12.98 -15.42
C LEU A 36 -16.47 -12.35 -14.35
N THR A 37 -16.01 -11.11 -14.56
CA THR A 37 -15.16 -10.38 -13.62
C THR A 37 -15.83 -10.27 -12.25
N HIS A 38 -17.07 -9.80 -12.18
CA HIS A 38 -17.83 -9.72 -10.93
C HIS A 38 -17.95 -11.09 -10.24
N ARG A 39 -18.25 -12.14 -11.02
CA ARG A 39 -18.34 -13.50 -10.49
C ARG A 39 -17.00 -13.99 -9.92
N VAL A 40 -15.90 -13.73 -10.60
CA VAL A 40 -14.55 -14.10 -10.15
C VAL A 40 -14.19 -13.37 -8.85
N PHE A 41 -14.50 -12.08 -8.77
CA PHE A 41 -14.25 -11.27 -7.59
C PHE A 41 -14.92 -11.85 -6.34
N TYR A 42 -16.25 -12.01 -6.39
CA TYR A 42 -16.99 -12.53 -5.24
C TYR A 42 -16.71 -14.01 -4.96
N ARG A 43 -16.37 -14.81 -5.98
CA ARG A 43 -15.89 -16.18 -5.77
C ARG A 43 -14.60 -16.19 -4.95
N HIS A 44 -13.66 -15.28 -5.26
CA HIS A 44 -12.42 -15.16 -4.50
C HIS A 44 -12.69 -14.75 -3.04
N LEU A 45 -13.54 -13.74 -2.82
CA LEU A 45 -13.89 -13.29 -1.47
C LEU A 45 -14.53 -14.42 -0.63
N ASN A 46 -15.45 -15.19 -1.23
CA ASN A 46 -16.05 -16.34 -0.55
C ASN A 46 -14.99 -17.43 -0.24
N LYS A 47 -14.03 -17.65 -1.13
CA LYS A 47 -12.92 -18.57 -0.87
C LYS A 47 -12.06 -18.11 0.30
N VAL A 48 -11.78 -16.81 0.42
CA VAL A 48 -11.05 -16.23 1.55
C VAL A 48 -11.79 -16.48 2.86
N LEU A 49 -13.13 -16.43 2.86
CA LEU A 49 -13.93 -16.72 4.07
C LEU A 49 -13.92 -18.20 4.49
N GLN A 50 -13.74 -19.11 3.54
CA GLN A 50 -13.70 -20.55 3.79
C GLN A 50 -12.30 -21.06 4.13
N ASP A 51 -11.28 -20.25 3.86
CA ASP A 51 -9.88 -20.61 4.07
C ASP A 51 -9.45 -20.35 5.52
N GLN A 52 -9.18 -21.44 6.24
CA GLN A 52 -8.73 -21.38 7.65
C GLN A 52 -7.36 -20.72 7.81
N THR A 53 -6.56 -20.63 6.75
CA THR A 53 -5.23 -20.00 6.76
C THR A 53 -5.28 -18.49 6.50
N SER A 54 -6.44 -17.96 6.15
CA SER A 54 -6.60 -16.54 5.82
C SER A 54 -6.44 -15.65 7.05
N SER A 55 -5.67 -14.57 6.89
CA SER A 55 -5.43 -13.64 7.99
C SER A 55 -6.73 -12.96 8.45
N ARG A 56 -6.83 -12.65 9.75
CA ARG A 56 -7.98 -11.93 10.34
C ARG A 56 -8.26 -10.59 9.64
N ARG A 57 -7.23 -9.96 9.06
CA ARG A 57 -7.39 -8.73 8.26
C ARG A 57 -8.04 -9.02 6.90
N LYS A 58 -7.60 -10.07 6.19
CA LYS A 58 -8.20 -10.50 4.92
C LYS A 58 -9.66 -10.88 5.11
N LEU A 59 -9.95 -11.66 6.15
CA LEU A 59 -11.33 -12.06 6.51
C LEU A 59 -12.25 -10.86 6.74
N ARG A 60 -11.82 -9.88 7.55
CA ARG A 60 -12.61 -8.66 7.81
C ARG A 60 -12.88 -7.86 6.53
N VAL A 61 -11.87 -7.71 5.67
CA VAL A 61 -12.08 -6.97 4.41
C VAL A 61 -13.00 -7.74 3.47
N ALA A 62 -12.83 -9.05 3.33
CA ALA A 62 -13.70 -9.88 2.50
C ALA A 62 -15.15 -9.85 2.97
N GLN A 63 -15.39 -9.96 4.29
CA GLN A 63 -16.74 -9.80 4.87
C GLN A 63 -17.33 -8.44 4.55
N ARG A 64 -16.58 -7.36 4.75
CA ARG A 64 -17.05 -6.00 4.44
C ARG A 64 -17.46 -5.86 2.98
N LEU A 65 -16.61 -6.31 2.05
CA LEU A 65 -16.87 -6.24 0.60
C LEU A 65 -18.05 -7.12 0.17
N ILE A 66 -18.26 -8.25 0.82
CA ILE A 66 -19.45 -9.08 0.57
C ILE A 66 -20.72 -8.38 1.09
N SER A 67 -20.64 -7.72 2.24
CA SER A 67 -21.77 -6.96 2.80
C SER A 67 -22.13 -5.72 1.97
N SER A 68 -21.14 -5.03 1.38
CA SER A 68 -21.36 -3.87 0.50
C SER A 68 -21.71 -4.23 -0.95
N LYS A 69 -21.82 -5.52 -1.27
CA LYS A 69 -21.95 -6.03 -2.64
C LYS A 69 -22.99 -5.29 -3.50
N LYS A 70 -24.14 -4.94 -2.93
CA LYS A 70 -25.22 -4.28 -3.67
C LYS A 70 -24.80 -2.89 -4.17
N ASP A 71 -24.15 -2.13 -3.32
CA ASP A 71 -23.70 -0.77 -3.62
C ASP A 71 -22.49 -0.81 -4.56
N ASP A 72 -21.53 -1.70 -4.28
CA ASP A 72 -20.36 -1.92 -5.14
C ASP A 72 -20.77 -2.32 -6.57
N LEU A 73 -21.76 -3.21 -6.70
CA LEU A 73 -22.28 -3.60 -8.01
C LEU A 73 -22.97 -2.44 -8.72
N LYS A 74 -23.68 -1.57 -8.00
CA LYS A 74 -24.34 -0.40 -8.60
C LYS A 74 -23.29 0.55 -9.18
N GLU A 75 -22.30 0.92 -8.37
CA GLU A 75 -21.21 1.80 -8.78
C GLU A 75 -20.40 1.22 -9.94
N ALA A 76 -19.96 -0.04 -9.81
CA ALA A 76 -19.24 -0.73 -10.88
C ALA A 76 -20.08 -0.81 -12.16
N ASN A 77 -21.38 -1.12 -12.06
CA ASN A 77 -22.26 -1.19 -13.22
C ASN A 77 -22.34 0.12 -14.00
N ASP A 78 -22.35 1.25 -13.30
CA ASP A 78 -22.38 2.57 -13.92
C ASP A 78 -21.06 2.87 -14.62
N LEU A 79 -19.92 2.48 -14.03
CA LEU A 79 -18.60 2.65 -14.63
C LEU A 79 -18.35 1.73 -15.84
N TRP A 80 -18.95 0.54 -15.87
CA TRP A 80 -18.91 -0.33 -17.04
C TRP A 80 -19.63 0.26 -18.27
N ARG A 81 -20.44 1.32 -18.11
CA ARG A 81 -21.02 2.07 -19.24
C ARG A 81 -19.99 2.95 -19.93
N THR A 82 -18.91 3.32 -19.23
CA THR A 82 -17.81 4.14 -19.72
C THR A 82 -16.47 3.43 -19.50
N PRO A 83 -16.17 2.36 -20.28
CA PRO A 83 -14.98 1.53 -20.07
C PRO A 83 -13.67 2.29 -20.12
N ASP A 84 -13.59 3.41 -20.86
CA ASP A 84 -12.37 4.22 -20.95
C ASP A 84 -12.08 4.96 -19.65
N VAL A 85 -13.11 5.48 -18.98
CA VAL A 85 -12.97 6.09 -17.63
C VAL A 85 -12.56 5.02 -16.63
N LEU A 86 -13.18 3.84 -16.71
CA LEU A 86 -12.85 2.72 -15.84
C LEU A 86 -11.40 2.27 -16.04
N ARG A 87 -10.87 2.22 -17.27
CA ARG A 87 -9.46 1.90 -17.53
C ARG A 87 -8.49 2.92 -16.92
N GLN A 88 -8.85 4.20 -16.92
CA GLN A 88 -8.02 5.28 -16.38
C GLN A 88 -7.88 5.23 -14.85
N LEU A 89 -8.85 4.67 -14.13
CA LEU A 89 -8.77 4.57 -12.65
C LEU A 89 -7.55 3.78 -12.16
N SER A 90 -7.22 2.65 -12.80
CA SER A 90 -6.02 1.88 -12.45
C SER A 90 -4.70 2.56 -12.78
N LEU A 91 -4.69 3.53 -13.71
CA LEU A 91 -3.50 4.32 -14.03
C LEU A 91 -3.23 5.37 -12.93
N CYS A 92 -4.28 5.91 -12.32
CA CYS A 92 -4.19 6.89 -11.23
C CYS A 92 -3.73 6.29 -9.90
N GLU A 93 -3.99 5.00 -9.62
CA GLU A 93 -3.54 4.33 -8.39
C GLU A 93 -2.01 4.26 -8.26
N ASN A 94 -1.26 4.34 -9.36
CA ASN A 94 0.21 4.40 -9.29
C ASN A 94 0.72 5.62 -8.50
N ASN A 95 -0.11 6.67 -8.34
CA ASN A 95 0.22 7.84 -7.53
C ASN A 95 0.14 7.58 -6.03
N SER A 96 -0.56 6.53 -5.57
CA SER A 96 -0.58 6.16 -4.14
C SER A 96 0.76 5.63 -3.63
N ASN A 97 1.66 5.28 -4.54
CA ASN A 97 3.04 4.93 -4.21
C ASN A 97 3.87 6.19 -3.84
N ILE A 98 3.50 7.37 -4.36
CA ILE A 98 4.21 8.63 -4.08
C ILE A 98 4.08 9.00 -2.60
N GLU A 99 2.89 8.88 -2.03
CA GLU A 99 2.65 9.26 -0.63
C GLU A 99 3.34 8.30 0.36
N GLU A 100 3.42 7.00 0.04
CA GLU A 100 4.15 6.02 0.84
C GLU A 100 5.67 6.24 0.68
N GLU A 101 6.16 6.55 -0.53
CA GLU A 101 7.56 6.92 -0.82
C GLU A 101 8.01 8.21 -0.11
N GLU A 102 7.22 9.29 -0.18
CA GLU A 102 7.46 10.56 0.52
C GLU A 102 7.58 10.35 2.03
N ARG A 103 6.71 9.50 2.60
CA ARG A 103 6.78 9.16 4.02
C ARG A 103 8.06 8.42 4.38
N THR A 104 8.51 7.48 3.54
CA THR A 104 9.81 6.81 3.75
C THR A 104 10.97 7.79 3.66
N LEU A 105 10.98 8.67 2.66
CA LEU A 105 12.04 9.68 2.50
C LEU A 105 12.10 10.62 3.70
N ALA A 106 10.96 11.10 4.19
CA ALA A 106 10.91 11.94 5.39
C ALA A 106 11.47 11.25 6.64
N LEU A 107 11.22 9.94 6.79
CA LEU A 107 11.78 9.15 7.89
C LEU A 107 13.29 8.97 7.76
N GLU A 108 13.80 8.76 6.54
CA GLU A 108 15.24 8.64 6.31
C GLU A 108 15.98 9.96 6.55
N MET A 109 15.43 11.08 6.06
CA MET A 109 15.98 12.42 6.34
C MET A 109 16.08 12.68 7.84
N ARG A 110 15.02 12.38 8.60
CA ARG A 110 15.03 12.57 10.06
C ARG A 110 16.04 11.67 10.77
N LYS A 111 16.25 10.43 10.30
CA LYS A 111 17.29 9.54 10.84
C LYS A 111 18.69 10.08 10.57
N LEU A 112 18.92 10.65 9.38
CA LEU A 112 20.20 11.25 9.01
C LEU A 112 20.51 12.46 9.89
N GLU A 113 19.54 13.36 10.06
CA GLU A 113 19.68 14.54 10.91
C GLU A 113 20.02 14.16 12.36
N LEU A 114 19.38 13.10 12.90
CA LEU A 114 19.70 12.60 14.23
C LEU A 114 21.12 12.03 14.32
N ARG A 115 21.63 11.40 13.25
CA ARG A 115 23.03 10.92 13.22
C ARG A 115 24.01 12.08 13.19
N GLU A 116 23.75 13.10 12.38
CA GLU A 116 24.58 14.31 12.31
C GLU A 116 24.62 15.04 13.66
N ARG A 117 23.45 15.22 14.29
CA ARG A 117 23.37 15.82 15.64
C ARG A 117 24.16 15.01 16.66
N ARG A 118 24.06 13.67 16.64
CA ARG A 118 24.84 12.79 17.54
C ARG A 118 26.34 12.91 17.28
N ALA A 119 26.77 12.95 16.02
CA ALA A 119 28.18 13.13 15.69
C ALA A 119 28.72 14.49 16.17
N LYS A 120 27.92 15.55 16.02
CA LYS A 120 28.26 16.89 16.51
C LYS A 120 28.41 16.93 18.04
N VAL A 121 27.48 16.30 18.77
CA VAL A 121 27.57 16.19 20.24
C VAL A 121 28.86 15.46 20.66
N ARG A 122 29.17 14.30 20.05
CA ARG A 122 30.40 13.57 20.35
C ARG A 122 31.67 14.38 20.07
N SER A 123 31.68 15.16 18.98
CA SER A 123 32.80 16.03 18.65
C SER A 123 33.01 17.11 19.71
N LEU A 124 31.92 17.73 20.19
CA LEU A 124 31.99 18.73 21.26
C LEU A 124 32.44 18.13 22.59
N GLU A 125 31.96 16.93 22.95
CA GLU A 125 32.41 16.20 24.14
C GLU A 125 33.92 15.95 24.11
N LEU A 126 34.45 15.46 22.98
CA LEU A 126 35.90 15.25 22.81
C LEU A 126 36.69 16.55 22.92
N ARG A 127 36.17 17.65 22.35
CA ARG A 127 36.83 18.96 22.44
C ARG A 127 36.86 19.49 23.88
N ASN A 128 35.77 19.32 24.63
CA ASN A 128 35.73 19.72 26.04
C ASN A 128 36.75 18.93 26.86
N ILE A 129 36.84 17.62 26.67
CA ILE A 129 37.84 16.78 27.36
C ILE A 129 39.27 17.26 27.06
N GLN A 130 39.57 17.60 25.80
CA GLN A 130 40.88 18.16 25.44
C GLN A 130 41.17 19.47 26.18
N LEU A 131 40.21 20.40 26.20
CA LEU A 131 40.36 21.67 26.88
C LEU A 131 40.54 21.50 28.40
N GLU A 132 39.83 20.56 29.02
CA GLU A 132 39.97 20.25 30.44
C GLU A 132 41.37 19.69 30.77
N ASN A 133 41.93 18.86 29.90
CA ASN A 133 43.29 18.34 30.06
C ASN A 133 44.35 19.45 29.87
N GLU A 134 44.21 20.28 28.83
CA GLU A 134 45.09 21.43 28.58
C GLU A 134 45.10 22.40 29.77
N LEU A 135 43.92 22.65 30.37
CA LEU A 135 43.81 23.51 31.56
C LEU A 135 44.47 22.89 32.79
N ARG A 136 44.37 21.57 32.98
CA ARG A 136 45.05 20.86 34.07
C ARG A 136 46.57 20.94 33.94
N GLU A 137 47.10 20.71 32.74
CA GLU A 137 48.54 20.79 32.46
C GLU A 137 49.12 22.19 32.68
N GLN A 138 48.31 23.25 32.55
CA GLN A 138 48.75 24.63 32.84
C GLN A 138 48.73 24.99 34.33
N LEU A 139 48.08 24.19 35.17
CA LEU A 139 47.92 24.41 36.61
C LEU A 139 48.82 23.52 37.47
N GLU A 140 49.50 22.54 36.86
CA GLU A 140 50.57 21.70 37.46
C GLU A 140 51.97 22.25 37.15
#